data_AF-A0A0Q9ITT8-F1
#
_entry.id   AF-A0A0Q9ITT8-F1
#
_cell.length_a   1.000
_cell.length_b   1.000
_cell.length_c   1.000
_cell.angle_alpha   90.00
_cell.angle_beta   90.00
_cell.angle_gamma   90.00
#
_symmetry.space_group_name_H-M   'P 1'
#
loop_
_entity.id
_entity.type
_entity.pdbx_description
1 polymer ?
#
loop_
_entity_poly.entity_id
_entity_poly.type
_entity_poly.pdbx_seq_one_letter_code
_entity_poly.pdbx_strand_id
1 'polypeptide(L)'
;MNAVDAAAGFRHRLQSLIDGSGLNQAAFARMAEIDRSTLSQLLSADGPRMPRADTLIALAKACQVSVDWLLGLTPRKEVGTQIIDSIMQIQTHTRSPIDDHFLGWLREVEGYRVRTVPDSLPDFLKTEEVLRYEYQGASLNNVSQSFGARLALMRRPESELEVCTSIQALTTMAKGEGKWEGLNQTARRRQLEHFGKLYAELYPSLRMYFYTLTETYSNPFTVFGPKRVTLFLGTSYLVLNGIDYVRLFSRRFDELIKLAVVQPHQIAETVDDILSELG
;
A
#
# COMPACT_ATOMS: atom_id res chain seq x y z
N MET A 1 -6.50 -35.55 12.82
CA MET A 1 -7.04 -35.93 11.51
C MET A 1 -6.58 -37.35 11.25
N ASN A 2 -7.50 -38.32 11.15
CA ASN A 2 -7.11 -39.71 10.89
C ASN A 2 -6.76 -39.86 9.39
N ALA A 3 -5.96 -40.86 9.02
CA ALA A 3 -5.49 -41.05 7.64
C ALA A 3 -6.64 -41.20 6.62
N VAL A 4 -7.79 -41.73 7.07
CA VAL A 4 -9.02 -41.88 6.28
C VAL A 4 -9.64 -40.51 5.95
N ASP A 5 -9.65 -39.57 6.90
CA ASP A 5 -10.19 -38.22 6.72
C ASP A 5 -9.32 -37.39 5.76
N ALA A 6 -7.99 -37.56 5.85
CA ALA A 6 -7.03 -36.89 4.97
C ALA A 6 -7.21 -37.34 3.50
N ALA A 7 -7.40 -38.64 3.27
CA ALA A 7 -7.63 -39.19 1.93
C ALA A 7 -8.98 -38.71 1.34
N ALA A 8 -10.03 -38.62 2.17
CA ALA A 8 -11.32 -38.07 1.74
C ALA A 8 -11.23 -36.57 1.40
N GLY A 9 -10.54 -35.78 2.23
CA GLY A 9 -10.30 -34.36 1.99
C GLY A 9 -9.49 -34.09 0.72
N PHE A 10 -8.45 -34.89 0.48
CA PHE A 10 -7.68 -34.84 -0.76
C PHE A 10 -8.55 -35.12 -1.99
N ARG A 11 -9.34 -36.20 -1.97
CA ARG A 11 -10.23 -36.56 -3.09
C ARG A 11 -11.23 -35.46 -3.41
N HIS A 12 -11.85 -34.87 -2.40
CA HIS A 12 -12.80 -33.77 -2.59
C HIS A 12 -12.13 -32.57 -3.29
N ARG A 13 -10.93 -32.16 -2.85
CA ARG A 13 -10.20 -31.04 -3.45
C ARG A 13 -9.71 -31.36 -4.86
N LEU A 14 -9.25 -32.58 -5.10
CA LEU A 14 -8.87 -33.06 -6.43
C LEU A 14 -10.08 -33.03 -7.38
N GLN A 15 -11.24 -33.50 -6.93
CA GLN A 15 -12.47 -33.43 -7.73
C GLN A 15 -12.85 -31.97 -8.04
N SER A 16 -12.77 -31.07 -7.06
CA SER A 16 -13.00 -29.64 -7.28
C SER A 16 -12.03 -29.01 -8.30
N LEU A 17 -10.80 -29.49 -8.39
CA LEU A 17 -9.84 -29.04 -9.41
C LEU A 17 -10.19 -29.55 -10.81
N ILE A 18 -10.61 -30.81 -10.92
CA ILE A 18 -11.06 -31.39 -12.19
C ILE A 18 -12.28 -30.63 -12.69
N ASP A 19 -13.29 -30.44 -11.83
CA ASP A 19 -14.53 -29.74 -12.17
C ASP A 19 -14.25 -28.28 -12.57
N GLY A 20 -13.38 -27.59 -11.82
CA GLY A 20 -12.99 -26.21 -12.12
C GLY A 20 -12.14 -26.04 -13.37
N SER A 21 -11.50 -27.10 -13.86
CA SER A 21 -10.68 -27.05 -15.09
C SER A 21 -11.52 -27.13 -16.38
N GLY A 22 -12.76 -27.62 -16.30
CA GLY A 22 -13.60 -27.91 -17.47
C GLY A 22 -13.08 -29.06 -18.35
N LEU A 23 -12.01 -29.77 -17.93
CA LEU A 23 -11.42 -30.88 -18.67
C LEU A 23 -12.06 -32.22 -18.27
N ASN A 24 -12.14 -33.15 -19.22
CA ASN A 24 -12.44 -34.54 -18.88
C ASN A 24 -11.23 -35.21 -18.20
N GLN A 25 -11.45 -36.31 -17.48
CA GLN A 25 -10.39 -36.99 -16.71
C GLN A 25 -9.16 -37.39 -17.55
N ALA A 26 -9.36 -37.79 -18.81
CA ALA A 26 -8.23 -38.17 -19.68
C ALA A 26 -7.39 -36.94 -20.09
N ALA A 27 -8.03 -35.81 -20.36
CA ALA A 27 -7.36 -34.55 -20.65
C ALA A 27 -6.67 -33.97 -19.41
N PHE A 28 -7.31 -34.05 -18.24
CA PHE A 28 -6.75 -33.62 -16.97
C PHE A 28 -5.51 -34.45 -16.58
N ALA A 29 -5.57 -35.77 -16.73
CA ALA A 29 -4.43 -36.66 -16.46
C ALA A 29 -3.20 -36.28 -17.31
N ARG A 30 -3.42 -36.00 -18.60
CA ARG A 30 -2.36 -35.53 -19.51
C ARG A 30 -1.79 -34.17 -19.10
N MET A 31 -2.65 -33.21 -18.75
CA MET A 31 -2.24 -31.89 -18.27
C MET A 31 -1.39 -32.00 -16.98
N ALA A 32 -1.76 -32.92 -16.09
CA ALA A 32 -1.05 -33.17 -14.85
C ALA A 32 0.15 -34.12 -14.98
N GLU A 33 0.47 -34.57 -16.20
CA GLU A 33 1.56 -35.51 -16.50
C GLU A 33 1.47 -36.82 -15.66
N ILE A 34 0.26 -37.31 -15.44
CA ILE A 34 0.00 -38.58 -14.74
C ILE A 34 -0.81 -39.55 -15.61
N ASP A 35 -0.65 -40.85 -15.35
CA ASP A 35 -1.43 -41.87 -16.06
C ASP A 35 -2.91 -41.78 -15.72
N ARG A 36 -3.77 -42.02 -16.73
CA ARG A 36 -5.24 -42.05 -16.56
C ARG A 36 -5.68 -43.05 -15.50
N SER A 37 -5.04 -44.23 -15.45
CA SER A 37 -5.31 -45.25 -14.42
C SER A 37 -4.97 -44.75 -13.02
N THR A 38 -3.87 -43.99 -12.88
CA THR A 38 -3.46 -43.38 -11.61
C THR A 38 -4.50 -42.35 -11.15
N LEU A 39 -4.96 -41.48 -12.05
CA LEU A 39 -6.03 -40.53 -11.73
C LEU A 39 -7.33 -41.23 -11.32
N SER A 40 -7.75 -42.27 -12.04
CA SER A 40 -8.96 -43.04 -11.70
C SER A 40 -8.84 -43.76 -10.35
N GLN A 41 -7.65 -44.27 -10.01
CA GLN A 41 -7.40 -44.87 -8.69
C GLN A 41 -7.47 -43.82 -7.57
N LEU A 42 -6.93 -42.63 -7.77
CA LEU A 42 -7.00 -41.54 -6.79
C LEU A 42 -8.42 -41.08 -6.50
N LEU A 43 -9.32 -41.15 -7.48
CA LEU A 43 -10.74 -40.79 -7.33
C LEU A 43 -11.60 -41.94 -6.78
N SER A 44 -11.11 -43.18 -6.79
CA SER A 44 -11.86 -44.33 -6.31
C SER A 44 -12.04 -44.32 -4.79
N ALA A 45 -13.20 -44.81 -4.33
CA ALA A 45 -13.56 -44.83 -2.90
C ALA A 45 -12.92 -46.00 -2.12
N ASP A 46 -12.35 -46.99 -2.82
CA ASP A 46 -11.92 -48.28 -2.26
C ASP A 46 -10.52 -48.30 -1.63
N GLY A 47 -10.10 -47.20 -0.98
CA GLY A 47 -8.96 -47.26 -0.08
C GLY A 47 -8.46 -45.91 0.44
N PRO A 48 -7.87 -45.87 1.66
CA PRO A 48 -7.28 -44.67 2.24
C PRO A 48 -5.88 -44.37 1.69
N ARG A 49 -5.57 -44.73 0.45
CA ARG A 49 -4.20 -44.64 -0.06
C ARG A 49 -3.94 -43.24 -0.59
N MET A 50 -3.14 -42.49 0.16
CA MET A 50 -2.62 -41.22 -0.32
C MET A 50 -1.73 -41.41 -1.56
N PRO A 51 -1.76 -40.47 -2.52
CA PRO A 51 -0.80 -40.42 -3.61
C PRO A 51 0.64 -40.36 -3.08
N ARG A 52 1.57 -40.86 -3.90
CA ARG A 52 3.00 -40.66 -3.67
C ARG A 52 3.36 -39.18 -3.83
N ALA A 53 4.49 -38.79 -3.24
CA ALA A 53 4.95 -37.40 -3.23
C ALA A 53 5.16 -36.82 -4.65
N ASP A 54 5.68 -37.62 -5.58
CA ASP A 54 5.83 -37.26 -6.99
C ASP A 54 4.50 -36.88 -7.66
N THR A 55 3.45 -37.68 -7.43
CA THR A 55 2.10 -37.48 -7.95
C THR A 55 1.45 -36.24 -7.34
N LEU A 56 1.65 -36.02 -6.03
CA LEU A 56 1.20 -34.80 -5.35
C LEU A 56 1.86 -33.55 -5.93
N ILE A 57 3.17 -33.60 -6.17
CA ILE A 57 3.94 -32.50 -6.74
C ILE A 57 3.48 -32.22 -8.18
N ALA A 58 3.26 -33.25 -8.99
CA ALA A 58 2.78 -33.12 -10.36
C ALA A 58 1.39 -32.45 -10.41
N LEU A 59 0.44 -32.92 -9.60
CA LEU A 59 -0.89 -32.32 -9.48
C LEU A 59 -0.84 -30.88 -8.97
N ALA A 60 -0.04 -30.61 -7.93
CA ALA A 60 0.15 -29.27 -7.37
C ALA A 60 0.68 -28.28 -8.42
N LYS A 61 1.71 -28.68 -9.17
CA LYS A 61 2.30 -27.87 -10.24
C LYS A 61 1.32 -27.61 -11.38
N ALA A 62 0.66 -28.65 -11.88
CA ALA A 62 -0.25 -28.53 -13.02
C ALA A 62 -1.48 -27.67 -12.69
N CYS A 63 -1.99 -27.77 -11.46
CA CYS A 63 -3.15 -27.01 -11.01
C CYS A 63 -2.78 -25.67 -10.35
N GLN A 64 -1.50 -25.31 -10.26
CA GLN A 64 -1.01 -24.11 -9.58
C GLN A 64 -1.53 -23.98 -8.14
N VAL A 65 -1.60 -25.11 -7.41
CA VAL A 65 -2.01 -25.17 -6.00
C VAL A 65 -0.90 -25.68 -5.08
N SER A 66 -0.94 -25.33 -3.80
CA SER A 66 0.02 -25.86 -2.83
C SER A 66 -0.28 -27.33 -2.48
N VAL A 67 0.78 -28.11 -2.19
CA VAL A 67 0.64 -29.49 -1.68
C VAL A 67 -0.10 -29.48 -0.35
N ASP A 68 0.20 -28.53 0.54
CA ASP A 68 -0.46 -28.38 1.83
C ASP A 68 -1.98 -28.18 1.68
N TRP A 69 -2.42 -27.45 0.65
CA TRP A 69 -3.84 -27.29 0.36
C TRP A 69 -4.47 -28.58 -0.15
N LEU A 70 -3.83 -29.27 -1.10
CA LEU A 70 -4.30 -30.56 -1.60
C LEU A 70 -4.46 -31.57 -0.45
N LEU A 71 -3.56 -31.53 0.53
CA LEU A 71 -3.59 -32.38 1.72
C LEU A 71 -4.55 -31.88 2.82
N GLY A 72 -5.16 -30.70 2.65
CA GLY A 72 -6.06 -30.10 3.63
C GLY A 72 -5.38 -29.56 4.89
N LEU A 73 -4.06 -29.35 4.85
CA LEU A 73 -3.26 -28.75 5.93
C LEU A 73 -3.42 -27.22 5.99
N THR A 74 -3.81 -26.60 4.87
CA THR A 74 -4.13 -25.17 4.79
C THR A 74 -5.43 -24.93 4.01
N PRO A 75 -6.24 -23.92 4.37
CA PRO A 75 -7.39 -23.51 3.58
C PRO A 75 -7.01 -22.76 2.28
N ARG A 76 -5.75 -22.33 2.11
CA ARG A 76 -5.32 -21.45 1.01
C ARG A 76 -4.88 -22.22 -0.24
N LYS A 77 -5.51 -21.96 -1.39
CA LYS A 77 -5.40 -22.77 -2.61
C LYS A 77 -4.12 -22.53 -3.45
N GLU A 78 -3.62 -21.31 -3.58
CA GLU A 78 -2.62 -20.96 -4.61
C GLU A 78 -1.14 -21.32 -4.29
N VAL A 79 -0.29 -21.39 -5.34
CA VAL A 79 1.19 -21.51 -5.25
C VAL A 79 1.85 -20.13 -5.16
N GLY A 80 2.94 -20.04 -4.38
CA GLY A 80 3.63 -18.81 -3.98
C GLY A 80 3.98 -17.78 -5.08
N THR A 81 4.12 -18.15 -6.36
CA THR A 81 4.44 -17.21 -7.45
C THR A 81 3.25 -16.39 -7.94
N GLN A 82 2.05 -16.97 -8.07
CA GLN A 82 0.82 -16.20 -8.40
C GLN A 82 0.29 -15.38 -7.20
N ILE A 83 0.66 -15.83 -6.00
CA ILE A 83 0.42 -15.12 -4.75
C ILE A 83 1.26 -13.83 -4.70
N ILE A 84 2.51 -13.84 -5.17
CA ILE A 84 3.35 -12.63 -5.14
C ILE A 84 2.79 -11.54 -6.05
N ASP A 85 2.34 -11.83 -7.27
CA ASP A 85 1.79 -10.80 -8.17
C ASP A 85 0.43 -10.23 -7.70
N SER A 86 -0.32 -11.01 -6.90
CA SER A 86 -1.58 -10.57 -6.29
C SER A 86 -1.35 -9.79 -4.99
N ILE A 87 -0.26 -10.08 -4.28
CA ILE A 87 0.08 -9.49 -2.98
C ILE A 87 1.00 -8.28 -3.11
N MET A 88 1.92 -8.29 -4.08
CA MET A 88 2.96 -7.30 -4.31
C MET A 88 2.98 -6.87 -5.78
N GLN A 89 2.78 -5.59 -6.04
CA GLN A 89 2.84 -5.03 -7.39
C GLN A 89 3.78 -3.84 -7.43
N ILE A 90 4.60 -3.73 -8.47
CA ILE A 90 5.35 -2.52 -8.77
C ILE A 90 4.52 -1.71 -9.77
N GLN A 91 4.05 -0.55 -9.35
CA GLN A 91 3.35 0.39 -10.24
C GLN A 91 4.27 1.55 -10.57
N THR A 92 4.54 1.77 -11.85
CA THR A 92 5.41 2.87 -12.30
C THR A 92 4.78 4.21 -11.92
N HIS A 93 5.54 5.04 -11.24
CA HIS A 93 5.17 6.41 -10.91
C HIS A 93 5.89 7.33 -11.87
N THR A 94 5.14 8.00 -12.74
CA THR A 94 5.69 9.13 -13.48
C THR A 94 5.84 10.27 -12.48
N ARG A 95 6.99 10.96 -12.46
CA ARG A 95 7.24 12.16 -11.63
C ARG A 95 6.42 13.35 -12.11
N SER A 96 5.11 13.13 -12.17
CA SER A 96 4.06 14.01 -12.64
C SER A 96 3.08 14.17 -11.48
N PRO A 97 2.64 15.40 -11.17
CA PRO A 97 1.58 15.61 -10.19
C PRO A 97 0.25 14.98 -10.60
N ILE A 98 0.09 14.58 -11.87
CA ILE A 98 -0.99 13.70 -12.31
C ILE A 98 -0.52 12.25 -12.11
N ASP A 99 -0.60 11.77 -10.87
CA ASP A 99 -0.58 10.34 -10.64
C ASP A 99 -2.02 9.86 -10.38
N ASP A 100 -2.58 9.22 -11.40
CA ASP A 100 -3.93 8.67 -11.38
C ASP A 100 -4.07 7.51 -10.39
N HIS A 101 -2.97 6.81 -10.07
CA HIS A 101 -3.01 5.65 -9.18
C HIS A 101 -3.32 6.05 -7.75
N PHE A 102 -2.63 7.06 -7.21
CA PHE A 102 -2.85 7.53 -5.84
C PHE A 102 -4.26 8.08 -5.64
N LEU A 103 -4.77 8.87 -6.59
CA LEU A 103 -6.14 9.37 -6.57
C LEU A 103 -7.17 8.23 -6.68
N GLY A 104 -6.89 7.23 -7.52
CA GLY A 104 -7.70 6.01 -7.62
C GLY A 104 -7.78 5.29 -6.27
N TRP A 105 -6.64 5.07 -5.62
CA TRP A 105 -6.58 4.41 -4.31
C TRP A 105 -7.30 5.18 -3.22
N LEU A 106 -7.19 6.51 -3.19
CA LEU A 106 -7.94 7.34 -2.25
C LEU A 106 -9.46 7.17 -2.46
N ARG A 107 -9.94 7.15 -3.71
CA ARG A 107 -11.37 6.93 -4.00
C ARG A 107 -11.83 5.53 -3.60
N GLU A 108 -11.00 4.51 -3.78
CA GLU A 108 -11.33 3.12 -3.43
C GLU A 108 -11.53 2.88 -1.92
N VAL A 109 -11.04 3.79 -1.09
CA VAL A 109 -11.13 3.72 0.38
C VAL A 109 -11.92 4.87 0.98
N GLU A 110 -12.82 5.48 0.21
CA GLU A 110 -13.76 6.49 0.72
C GLU A 110 -14.49 5.98 1.98
N GLY A 111 -14.54 6.82 3.02
CA GLY A 111 -15.06 6.46 4.33
C GLY A 111 -14.11 5.68 5.25
N TYR A 112 -12.94 5.25 4.75
CA TYR A 112 -11.87 4.71 5.58
C TYR A 112 -10.79 5.75 5.85
N ARG A 113 -10.14 5.62 7.01
CA ARG A 113 -8.98 6.42 7.37
C ARG A 113 -7.77 6.05 6.52
N VAL A 114 -7.09 7.07 5.98
CA VAL A 114 -5.81 6.95 5.27
C VAL A 114 -4.70 7.45 6.19
N ARG A 115 -3.59 6.70 6.25
CA ARG A 115 -2.41 7.05 7.04
C ARG A 115 -1.20 7.13 6.15
N THR A 116 -0.52 8.26 6.10
CA THR A 116 0.58 8.48 5.17
C THR A 116 1.83 9.04 5.85
N VAL A 117 2.97 8.50 5.46
CA VAL A 117 4.29 9.02 5.74
C VAL A 117 4.86 9.48 4.40
N PRO A 118 4.81 10.78 4.08
CA PRO A 118 5.31 11.29 2.82
C PRO A 118 6.81 11.58 2.89
N ASP A 119 7.46 11.71 1.72
CA ASP A 119 8.87 12.13 1.62
C ASP A 119 9.10 13.61 1.97
N SER A 120 8.03 14.40 1.86
CA SER A 120 7.99 15.84 2.02
C SER A 120 6.56 16.25 2.38
N LEU A 121 6.32 17.55 2.57
CA LEU A 121 4.97 18.02 2.84
C LEU A 121 4.00 17.53 1.74
N PRO A 122 2.78 17.06 2.05
CA PRO A 122 1.80 16.70 1.02
C PRO A 122 1.51 17.84 0.06
N ASP A 123 1.41 17.54 -1.23
CA ASP A 123 1.29 18.58 -2.27
C ASP A 123 0.03 19.45 -2.14
N PHE A 124 -1.08 18.90 -1.63
CA PHE A 124 -2.31 19.67 -1.43
C PHE A 124 -2.18 20.74 -0.33
N LEU A 125 -1.07 20.72 0.43
CA LEU A 125 -0.71 21.72 1.43
C LEU A 125 0.32 22.74 0.89
N LYS A 126 0.70 22.65 -0.38
CA LYS A 126 1.70 23.51 -1.01
C LYS A 126 1.04 24.59 -1.87
N THR A 127 1.66 25.76 -1.86
CA THR A 127 1.38 26.88 -2.76
C THR A 127 1.87 26.54 -4.17
N GLU A 128 1.27 27.18 -5.17
CA GLU A 128 1.67 26.99 -6.57
C GLU A 128 3.15 27.37 -6.82
N GLU A 129 3.67 28.39 -6.13
CA GLU A 129 5.06 28.82 -6.23
C GLU A 129 6.04 27.69 -5.82
N VAL A 130 5.75 27.02 -4.71
CA VAL A 130 6.55 25.90 -4.21
C VAL A 130 6.43 24.68 -5.11
N LEU A 131 5.23 24.37 -5.59
CA LEU A 131 4.99 23.26 -6.50
C LEU A 131 5.74 23.45 -7.83
N ARG A 132 5.69 24.66 -8.40
CA ARG A 132 6.46 25.01 -9.60
C ARG A 132 7.96 24.83 -9.39
N TYR A 133 8.44 25.16 -8.19
CA TYR A 133 9.82 25.00 -7.83
C TYR A 133 10.23 23.52 -7.66
N GLU A 134 9.38 22.66 -7.09
CA GLU A 134 9.66 21.21 -6.95
C GLU A 134 9.55 20.44 -8.28
N TYR A 135 8.62 20.83 -9.15
CA TYR A 135 8.29 20.14 -10.40
C TYR A 135 8.81 20.88 -11.65
N GLN A 136 9.98 21.51 -11.55
CA GLN A 136 10.63 22.18 -12.69
C GLN A 136 10.73 21.20 -13.88
N GLY A 137 10.07 21.53 -14.99
CA GLY A 137 10.01 20.70 -16.20
C GLY A 137 8.68 19.97 -16.45
N ALA A 138 7.73 19.99 -15.51
CA ALA A 138 6.36 19.49 -15.72
C ALA A 138 5.41 20.61 -16.25
N SER A 139 4.36 20.23 -16.98
CA SER A 139 3.35 21.18 -17.49
C SER A 139 2.50 21.78 -16.37
N LEU A 140 2.58 23.10 -16.17
CA LEU A 140 1.92 23.83 -15.06
C LEU A 140 0.39 23.69 -15.03
N ASN A 141 -0.28 23.64 -16.18
CA ASN A 141 -1.75 23.55 -16.22
C ASN A 141 -2.27 22.23 -15.65
N ASN A 142 -1.50 21.16 -15.85
CA ASN A 142 -1.80 19.82 -15.37
C ASN A 142 -1.54 19.67 -13.87
N VAL A 143 -0.49 20.35 -13.41
CA VAL A 143 -0.07 20.46 -12.01
C VAL A 143 -1.19 21.08 -11.17
N SER A 144 -1.67 22.27 -11.53
CA SER A 144 -2.69 22.99 -10.76
C SER A 144 -4.04 22.27 -10.69
N GLN A 145 -4.49 21.62 -11.78
CA GLN A 145 -5.76 20.87 -11.77
C GLN A 145 -5.71 19.65 -10.85
N SER A 146 -4.61 18.88 -10.86
CA SER A 146 -4.45 17.71 -10.00
C SER A 146 -4.51 18.09 -8.52
N PHE A 147 -3.87 19.19 -8.13
CA PHE A 147 -3.90 19.66 -6.75
C PHE A 147 -5.27 20.16 -6.30
N GLY A 148 -5.98 20.90 -7.15
CA GLY A 148 -7.36 21.29 -6.88
C GLY A 148 -8.25 20.07 -6.62
N ALA A 149 -8.10 19.01 -7.42
CA ALA A 149 -8.84 17.76 -7.24
C ALA A 149 -8.47 17.04 -5.93
N ARG A 150 -7.18 16.99 -5.57
CA ARG A 150 -6.71 16.42 -4.29
C ARG A 150 -7.27 17.19 -3.09
N LEU A 151 -7.17 18.53 -3.11
CA LEU A 151 -7.69 19.35 -2.02
C LEU A 151 -9.22 19.24 -1.90
N ALA A 152 -9.94 19.22 -3.02
CA ALA A 152 -11.38 19.01 -3.03
C ALA A 152 -11.78 17.66 -2.42
N LEU A 153 -10.97 16.60 -2.61
CA LEU A 153 -11.18 15.31 -1.97
C LEU A 153 -10.95 15.41 -0.46
N MET A 154 -9.89 16.09 -0.01
CA MET A 154 -9.58 16.26 1.41
C MET A 154 -10.61 17.11 2.17
N ARG A 155 -11.34 17.99 1.47
CA ARG A 155 -12.45 18.79 2.04
C ARG A 155 -13.77 18.03 2.17
N ARG A 156 -13.86 16.78 1.70
CA ARG A 156 -15.08 15.98 1.85
C ARG A 156 -15.30 15.58 3.32
N PRO A 157 -16.54 15.55 3.82
CA PRO A 157 -16.83 15.15 5.20
C PRO A 157 -16.31 13.75 5.58
N GLU A 158 -16.23 12.84 4.61
CA GLU A 158 -15.83 11.44 4.79
C GLU A 158 -14.31 11.23 4.78
N SER A 159 -13.54 12.30 4.48
CA SER A 159 -12.09 12.22 4.39
C SER A 159 -11.45 12.27 5.78
N GLU A 160 -10.81 11.18 6.17
CA GLU A 160 -10.00 11.06 7.39
C GLU A 160 -8.55 10.78 7.00
N LEU A 161 -7.66 11.76 7.18
CA LEU A 161 -6.24 11.65 6.82
C LEU A 161 -5.34 11.91 8.03
N GLU A 162 -4.46 10.96 8.31
CA GLU A 162 -3.37 11.13 9.28
C GLU A 162 -2.03 11.16 8.53
N VAL A 163 -1.19 12.15 8.84
CA VAL A 163 0.14 12.31 8.24
C VAL A 163 1.20 12.29 9.32
N CYS A 164 2.20 11.42 9.20
CA CYS A 164 3.42 11.51 10.01
C CYS A 164 4.58 11.96 9.11
N THR A 165 5.25 13.07 9.42
CA THR A 165 6.42 13.52 8.67
C THR A 165 7.49 14.07 9.61
N SER A 166 8.66 14.41 9.09
CA SER A 166 9.71 15.02 9.90
C SER A 166 9.44 16.51 10.12
N ILE A 167 9.74 17.04 11.31
CA ILE A 167 9.72 18.50 11.55
C ILE A 167 10.72 19.21 10.63
N GLN A 168 11.78 18.51 10.22
CA GLN A 168 12.75 18.98 9.24
C GLN A 168 12.11 19.30 7.88
N ALA A 169 10.96 18.73 7.53
CA ALA A 169 10.22 19.10 6.32
C ALA A 169 9.77 20.58 6.33
N LEU A 170 9.48 21.13 7.51
CA LEU A 170 9.14 22.54 7.69
C LEU A 170 10.39 23.39 7.97
N THR A 171 11.29 22.96 8.85
CA THR A 171 12.43 23.81 9.24
C THR A 171 13.45 23.98 8.12
N THR A 172 13.72 22.95 7.30
CA THR A 172 14.61 23.09 6.14
C THR A 172 13.98 23.96 5.05
N MET A 173 12.65 23.86 4.87
CA MET A 173 11.88 24.74 3.99
C MET A 173 11.96 26.18 4.45
N ALA A 174 11.76 26.43 5.75
CA ALA A 174 11.90 27.76 6.33
C ALA A 174 13.29 28.33 6.04
N LYS A 175 14.35 27.60 6.38
CA LYS A 175 15.75 28.04 6.22
C LYS A 175 16.21 28.11 4.76
N GLY A 176 15.53 27.43 3.83
CA GLY A 176 15.92 27.40 2.42
C GLY A 176 17.12 26.50 2.16
N GLU A 177 17.24 25.43 2.95
CA GLU A 177 18.35 24.49 2.94
C GLU A 177 18.01 23.24 2.11
N GLY A 178 19.05 22.56 1.61
CA GLY A 178 18.91 21.30 0.88
C GLY A 178 18.10 21.47 -0.39
N LYS A 179 16.98 20.74 -0.52
CA LYS A 179 16.16 20.82 -1.74
C LYS A 179 15.50 22.18 -1.97
N TRP A 180 15.54 23.09 -0.98
CA TRP A 180 14.94 24.42 -1.05
C TRP A 180 15.94 25.53 -1.41
N GLU A 181 17.19 25.16 -1.72
CA GLU A 181 18.24 26.10 -2.11
C GLU A 181 17.83 26.89 -3.37
N GLY A 182 17.75 28.22 -3.24
CA GLY A 182 17.33 29.11 -4.33
C GLY A 182 15.83 29.44 -4.36
N LEU A 183 15.01 28.82 -3.51
CA LEU A 183 13.64 29.31 -3.28
C LEU A 183 13.68 30.59 -2.44
N ASN A 184 13.14 31.68 -2.98
CA ASN A 184 13.21 32.97 -2.31
C ASN A 184 12.47 32.95 -0.95
N GLN A 185 12.94 33.78 0.00
CA GLN A 185 12.42 33.81 1.37
C GLN A 185 10.93 34.17 1.43
N THR A 186 10.46 35.06 0.54
CA THR A 186 9.06 35.44 0.46
C THR A 186 8.15 34.26 0.11
N ALA A 187 8.54 33.42 -0.84
CA ALA A 187 7.81 32.22 -1.22
C ALA A 187 7.78 31.18 -0.08
N ARG A 188 8.90 30.99 0.63
CA ARG A 188 8.97 30.12 1.81
C ARG A 188 8.04 30.58 2.93
N ARG A 189 8.03 31.89 3.24
CA ARG A 189 7.10 32.49 4.22
C ARG A 189 5.64 32.26 3.82
N ARG A 190 5.28 32.60 2.58
CA ARG A 190 3.91 32.39 2.07
C ARG A 190 3.49 30.93 2.13
N GLN A 191 4.41 30.01 1.85
CA GLN A 191 4.15 28.58 1.96
C GLN A 191 3.80 28.16 3.39
N LEU A 192 4.54 28.62 4.38
CA LEU A 192 4.29 28.30 5.79
C LEU A 192 2.99 28.93 6.29
N GLU A 193 2.72 30.19 5.94
CA GLU A 193 1.45 30.86 6.24
C GLU A 193 0.26 30.14 5.59
N HIS A 194 0.41 29.69 4.34
CA HIS A 194 -0.60 28.92 3.63
C HIS A 194 -0.85 27.57 4.30
N PHE A 195 0.23 26.85 4.65
CA PHE A 195 0.16 25.58 5.37
C PHE A 195 -0.59 25.73 6.70
N GLY A 196 -0.24 26.72 7.53
CA GLY A 196 -0.89 26.96 8.82
C GLY A 196 -2.39 27.23 8.68
N LYS A 197 -2.78 28.11 7.74
CA LYS A 197 -4.19 28.43 7.45
C LYS A 197 -4.97 27.21 6.98
N LEU A 198 -4.41 26.45 6.05
CA LEU A 198 -5.09 25.29 5.47
C LEU A 198 -5.17 24.13 6.46
N TYR A 199 -4.15 23.94 7.30
CA TYR A 199 -4.21 22.94 8.37
C TYR A 199 -5.30 23.28 9.40
N ALA A 200 -5.41 24.55 9.80
CA ALA A 200 -6.48 25.00 10.70
C ALA A 200 -7.88 24.79 10.09
N GLU A 201 -8.03 24.94 8.77
CA GLU A 201 -9.28 24.65 8.06
C GLU A 201 -9.63 23.15 8.07
N LEU A 202 -8.64 22.28 7.88
CA LEU A 202 -8.84 20.84 7.70
C LEU A 202 -8.81 20.04 9.01
N TYR A 203 -8.31 20.60 10.10
CA TYR A 203 -8.32 19.96 11.42
C TYR A 203 -9.76 19.96 12.01
N PRO A 204 -10.31 18.82 12.49
CA PRO A 204 -9.61 17.59 12.88
C PRO A 204 -9.64 16.43 11.86
N SER A 205 -10.18 16.64 10.65
CA SER A 205 -10.22 15.62 9.58
C SER A 205 -8.83 15.30 9.02
N LEU A 206 -7.95 16.31 8.98
CA LEU A 206 -6.51 16.16 8.78
C LEU A 206 -5.80 16.24 10.13
N ARG A 207 -5.05 15.19 10.50
CA ARG A 207 -4.17 15.20 11.67
C ARG A 207 -2.73 14.99 11.23
N MET A 208 -1.85 15.92 11.56
CA MET A 208 -0.43 15.76 11.27
C MET A 208 0.39 15.61 12.55
N TYR A 209 1.43 14.80 12.47
CA TYR A 209 2.36 14.50 13.54
C TYR A 209 3.77 14.73 13.01
N PHE A 210 4.60 15.47 13.75
CA PHE A 210 5.98 15.70 13.36
C PHE A 210 6.93 14.98 14.31
N TYR A 211 7.73 14.05 13.77
CA TYR A 211 8.87 13.44 14.47
C TYR A 211 10.17 14.15 14.08
N THR A 212 11.27 13.86 14.77
CA THR A 212 12.60 14.37 14.39
C THR A 212 13.46 13.28 13.74
N LEU A 213 14.16 13.65 12.66
CA LEU A 213 15.09 12.75 11.95
C LEU A 213 16.30 12.34 12.80
N THR A 214 16.59 13.06 13.89
CA THR A 214 17.66 12.69 14.84
C THR A 214 17.31 11.48 15.68
N GLU A 215 16.01 11.16 15.84
CA GLU A 215 15.53 10.06 16.69
C GLU A 215 14.95 8.91 15.89
N THR A 216 14.26 9.19 14.78
CA THR A 216 13.60 8.16 13.98
C THR A 216 13.53 8.53 12.51
N TYR A 217 13.58 7.50 11.66
CA TYR A 217 13.43 7.61 10.23
C TYR A 217 12.38 6.61 9.74
N SER A 218 11.66 6.96 8.69
CA SER A 218 10.76 6.05 7.98
C SER A 218 10.85 6.27 6.47
N ASN A 219 10.87 5.18 5.72
CA ASN A 219 10.60 5.24 4.29
C ASN A 219 9.20 5.79 4.04
N PRO A 220 8.94 6.48 2.92
CA PRO A 220 7.60 6.96 2.63
C PRO A 220 6.63 5.81 2.31
N PHE A 221 5.49 5.79 2.97
CA PHE A 221 4.44 4.80 2.75
C PHE A 221 3.04 5.37 3.00
N THR A 222 2.01 4.74 2.44
CA THR A 222 0.61 5.07 2.73
C THR A 222 -0.20 3.81 2.97
N VAL A 223 -0.91 3.76 4.09
CA VAL A 223 -1.89 2.73 4.45
C VAL A 223 -3.28 3.22 4.04
N PHE A 224 -3.92 2.52 3.11
CA PHE A 224 -5.25 2.82 2.60
C PHE A 224 -6.28 1.93 3.30
N GLY A 225 -6.73 2.37 4.48
CA GLY A 225 -7.68 1.62 5.30
C GLY A 225 -7.26 0.15 5.51
N PRO A 226 -8.19 -0.81 5.44
CA PRO A 226 -7.88 -2.23 5.55
C PRO A 226 -7.39 -2.86 4.23
N LYS A 227 -7.33 -2.09 3.12
CA LYS A 227 -7.19 -2.65 1.77
C LYS A 227 -5.75 -2.91 1.37
N ARG A 228 -4.85 -1.94 1.55
CA ARG A 228 -3.47 -2.02 1.05
C ARG A 228 -2.53 -1.05 1.73
N VAL A 229 -1.24 -1.29 1.50
CA VAL A 229 -0.14 -0.37 1.79
C VAL A 229 0.58 -0.07 0.48
N THR A 230 1.06 1.15 0.31
CA THR A 230 1.95 1.51 -0.80
C THR A 230 3.22 2.09 -0.24
N LEU A 231 4.37 1.71 -0.79
CA LEU A 231 5.66 2.27 -0.44
C LEU A 231 6.21 2.99 -1.65
N PHE A 232 6.72 4.20 -1.46
CA PHE A 232 7.32 4.96 -2.55
C PHE A 232 8.77 4.54 -2.74
N LEU A 233 9.13 4.15 -3.97
CA LEU A 233 10.46 3.70 -4.38
C LEU A 233 11.17 4.73 -5.28
N GLY A 234 10.67 5.97 -5.34
CA GLY A 234 11.22 7.06 -6.16
C GLY A 234 10.58 7.19 -7.53
N THR A 235 10.63 6.14 -8.36
CA THR A 235 10.00 6.12 -9.70
C THR A 235 8.86 5.11 -9.81
N SER A 236 8.48 4.49 -8.70
CA SER A 236 7.41 3.51 -8.63
C SER A 236 6.86 3.39 -7.22
N TYR A 237 5.70 2.76 -7.09
CA TYR A 237 5.17 2.30 -5.83
C TYR A 237 5.27 0.78 -5.75
N LEU A 238 5.72 0.28 -4.60
CA LEU A 238 5.45 -1.10 -4.19
C LEU A 238 4.09 -1.14 -3.49
N VAL A 239 3.12 -1.81 -4.10
CA VAL A 239 1.76 -1.96 -3.58
C VAL A 239 1.64 -3.32 -2.90
N LEU A 240 1.24 -3.33 -1.63
CA LEU A 240 1.09 -4.50 -0.77
C LEU A 240 -0.38 -4.68 -0.38
N ASN A 241 -1.05 -5.73 -0.87
CA ASN A 241 -2.48 -5.97 -0.62
C ASN A 241 -2.76 -6.94 0.55
N GLY A 242 -1.72 -7.46 1.21
CA GLY A 242 -1.87 -8.43 2.31
C GLY A 242 -2.21 -7.79 3.66
N ILE A 243 -3.18 -8.38 4.39
CA ILE A 243 -3.61 -7.89 5.71
C ILE A 243 -2.46 -7.81 6.73
N ASP A 244 -1.49 -8.72 6.64
CA ASP A 244 -0.33 -8.72 7.53
C ASP A 244 0.57 -7.50 7.29
N TYR A 245 0.70 -7.04 6.04
CA TYR A 245 1.39 -5.79 5.70
C TYR A 245 0.61 -4.58 6.18
N VAL A 246 -0.70 -4.55 5.98
CA VAL A 246 -1.56 -3.47 6.52
C VAL A 246 -1.38 -3.34 8.03
N ARG A 247 -1.38 -4.47 8.76
CA ARG A 247 -1.15 -4.49 10.20
C ARG A 247 0.26 -4.05 10.58
N LEU A 248 1.27 -4.51 9.85
CA LEU A 248 2.67 -4.13 10.08
C LEU A 248 2.87 -2.61 9.94
N PHE A 249 2.43 -2.03 8.83
CA PHE A 249 2.60 -0.60 8.56
C PHE A 249 1.67 0.28 9.41
N SER A 250 0.50 -0.22 9.81
CA SER A 250 -0.33 0.48 10.80
C SER A 250 0.39 0.58 12.14
N ARG A 251 1.01 -0.52 12.63
CA ARG A 251 1.83 -0.46 13.87
C ARG A 251 3.02 0.48 13.71
N ARG A 252 3.69 0.47 12.56
CA ARG A 252 4.79 1.40 12.28
C ARG A 252 4.32 2.86 12.32
N PHE A 253 3.15 3.15 11.78
CA PHE A 253 2.56 4.49 11.87
C PHE A 253 2.25 4.88 13.32
N ASP A 254 1.67 3.99 14.11
CA ASP A 254 1.37 4.22 15.53
C ASP A 254 2.65 4.47 16.36
N GLU A 255 3.77 3.82 16.01
CA GLU A 255 5.08 4.13 16.60
C GLU A 255 5.55 5.55 16.27
N LEU A 256 5.38 6.01 15.04
CA LEU A 256 5.74 7.38 14.64
C LEU A 256 4.90 8.42 15.37
N ILE A 257 3.61 8.16 15.62
CA ILE A 257 2.76 9.03 16.44
C ILE A 257 3.34 9.15 17.86
N LYS A 258 3.77 8.04 18.46
CA LYS A 258 4.34 8.03 19.82
C LYS A 258 5.67 8.77 19.90
N LEU A 259 6.45 8.77 18.81
CA LEU A 259 7.73 9.47 18.69
C LEU A 259 7.58 10.91 18.19
N ALA A 260 6.35 11.37 17.91
CA ALA A 260 6.13 12.71 17.41
C ALA A 260 6.39 13.75 18.50
N VAL A 261 7.28 14.70 18.19
CA VAL A 261 7.63 15.85 19.02
C VAL A 261 6.63 17.01 18.87
N VAL A 262 5.84 17.02 17.78
CA VAL A 262 4.71 17.94 17.59
C VAL A 262 3.45 17.13 17.34
N GLN A 263 2.45 17.35 18.18
CA GLN A 263 1.12 16.74 18.09
C GLN A 263 0.13 17.61 17.29
N PRO A 264 -0.99 17.05 16.80
CA PRO A 264 -1.90 17.75 15.89
C PRO A 264 -2.40 19.12 16.36
N HIS A 265 -2.61 19.29 17.67
CA HIS A 265 -3.10 20.53 18.27
C HIS A 265 -2.01 21.61 18.41
N GLN A 266 -0.74 21.26 18.28
CA GLN A 266 0.42 22.15 18.44
C GLN A 266 0.92 22.73 17.11
N ILE A 267 0.35 22.29 15.98
CA ILE A 267 0.87 22.64 14.66
C ILE A 267 0.78 24.13 14.38
N ALA A 268 -0.32 24.78 14.77
CA ALA A 268 -0.49 26.22 14.58
C ALA A 268 0.63 27.01 15.28
N GLU A 269 0.84 26.73 16.57
CA GLU A 269 1.93 27.32 17.37
C GLU A 269 3.30 27.04 16.77
N THR A 270 3.56 25.78 16.36
CA THR A 270 4.84 25.40 15.74
C THR A 270 5.11 26.17 14.44
N VAL A 271 4.08 26.42 13.63
CA VAL A 271 4.22 27.18 12.38
C VAL A 271 4.51 28.65 12.69
N ASP A 272 3.83 29.22 13.67
CA ASP A 272 4.05 30.62 14.10
C ASP A 272 5.47 30.82 14.65
N ASP A 273 5.97 29.87 15.46
CA ASP A 273 7.35 29.88 15.95
C ASP A 273 8.35 29.87 14.79
N ILE A 274 8.20 28.95 13.83
CA ILE A 274 9.06 28.86 12.64
C ILE A 274 8.98 30.15 11.80
N LEU A 275 7.79 30.75 11.66
CA LEU A 275 7.60 32.00 10.92
C LEU A 275 8.30 33.18 11.61
N SER A 276 8.31 33.21 12.94
CA SER A 276 8.97 34.26 13.73
C SER A 276 10.49 34.24 13.56
N GLU A 277 11.09 33.05 13.39
CA GLU A 277 12.53 32.90 13.13
C GLU A 277 12.96 33.42 11.76
N LEU A 278 12.01 33.54 10.82
CA LEU A 278 12.32 33.95 9.45
C LEU A 278 12.48 35.46 9.25
N GLY A 279 12.19 36.31 10.25
CA GLY A 279 12.29 37.77 10.16
C GLY A 279 11.21 38.41 9.30
#